data_AF-A0A7X8DMX1-F1
#
_entry.id   AF-A0A7X8DMX1-F1
#
_cell.length_a   1.000
_cell.length_b   1.000
_cell.length_c   1.000
_cell.angle_alpha   90.00
_cell.angle_beta   90.00
_cell.angle_gamma   90.00
#
_symmetry.space_group_name_H-M   'P 1'
#
loop_
_entity.id
_entity.type
_entity.pdbx_description
1 polymer ?
#
loop_
_entity_poly.entity_id
_entity_poly.type
_entity_poly.pdbx_seq_one_letter_code
_entity_poly.pdbx_strand_id
1 'polypeptide(L)'
;MKRVVLFFLVSMLSIAVFTSCKRSGCTYKDAINYDSKAEVDDGSCIFPEPDDEPEPEADVRDLLTGQYTCIDSAYRAGYEPYWEILGPYTVNITKGNTIKDTLYINGFASFTENRMIILSDKLFNVPNVENTNIFSGNGSFEGNNIEYKLRVNQGMPSGGSYNLYGRGTKN
;
A
#
# COMPACT_ATOMS: atom_id res chain seq x y z
N MET A 1 -84.86 27.86 8.41
CA MET A 1 -84.03 26.64 8.54
C MET A 1 -83.04 26.45 7.39
N LYS A 2 -83.44 26.54 6.11
CA LYS A 2 -82.53 26.35 4.94
C LYS A 2 -81.32 27.30 4.87
N ARG A 3 -81.48 28.57 5.28
CA ARG A 3 -80.39 29.57 5.30
C ARG A 3 -79.35 29.34 6.41
N VAL A 4 -79.77 28.77 7.54
CA VAL A 4 -78.86 28.45 8.67
C VAL A 4 -78.01 27.22 8.34
N VAL A 5 -78.62 26.20 7.71
CA VAL A 5 -77.91 25.01 7.21
C VAL A 5 -76.87 25.39 6.15
N LEU A 6 -77.18 26.35 5.26
CA LEU A 6 -76.23 26.85 4.27
C LEU A 6 -75.04 27.58 4.92
N PHE A 7 -75.25 28.37 5.97
CA PHE A 7 -74.15 29.02 6.72
C PHE A 7 -73.24 28.01 7.42
N PHE A 8 -73.79 26.95 8.01
CA PHE A 8 -72.97 25.87 8.60
C PHE A 8 -72.23 25.04 7.55
N LEU A 9 -72.84 24.77 6.40
CA LEU A 9 -72.17 24.08 5.29
C LEU A 9 -71.07 24.92 4.64
N VAL A 10 -71.29 26.23 4.46
CA VAL A 10 -70.27 27.15 3.93
C VAL A 10 -69.14 27.37 4.95
N SER A 11 -69.45 27.43 6.24
CA SER A 11 -68.46 27.50 7.33
C SER A 11 -67.60 26.22 7.42
N MET A 12 -68.21 25.04 7.36
CA MET A 12 -67.50 23.75 7.33
C MET A 12 -66.69 23.55 6.05
N LEU A 13 -67.17 24.07 4.90
CA LEU A 13 -66.44 24.07 3.63
C LEU A 13 -65.26 25.07 3.64
N SER A 14 -65.36 26.14 4.44
CA SER A 14 -64.29 27.13 4.62
C SER A 14 -63.19 26.65 5.58
N ILE A 15 -63.53 25.81 6.56
CA ILE A 15 -62.55 25.22 7.50
C ILE A 15 -61.70 24.12 6.83
N ALA A 16 -62.27 23.40 5.85
CA ALA A 16 -61.58 22.33 5.13
C ALA A 16 -60.43 22.83 4.21
N VAL A 17 -60.38 24.13 3.89
CA VAL A 17 -59.36 24.73 3.00
C VAL A 17 -58.10 25.18 3.75
N PHE A 18 -58.09 25.11 5.09
CA PHE A 18 -56.89 25.36 5.91
C PHE A 18 -56.09 24.08 6.18
N THR A 19 -56.32 23.03 5.39
CA THR A 19 -55.47 21.83 5.42
C THR A 19 -54.08 22.22 4.92
N SER A 20 -53.23 22.50 5.91
CA SER A 20 -51.79 22.73 5.85
C SER A 20 -51.14 22.10 4.62
N CYS A 21 -50.88 22.93 3.61
CA CYS A 21 -49.99 22.56 2.52
C CYS A 21 -48.58 22.56 3.11
N LYS A 22 -48.14 21.38 3.57
CA LYS A 22 -46.77 21.19 4.04
C LYS A 22 -45.83 21.55 2.90
N ARG A 23 -44.91 22.49 3.17
CA ARG A 23 -43.93 22.95 2.18
C ARG A 23 -43.02 21.77 1.80
N SER A 24 -42.93 21.48 0.51
CA SER A 24 -42.05 20.45 -0.02
C SER A 24 -40.69 21.03 -0.43
N GLY A 25 -39.63 20.25 -0.25
CA GLY A 25 -38.24 20.61 -0.58
C GLY A 25 -37.28 19.61 0.07
N CYS A 26 -35.97 19.73 -0.19
CA CYS A 26 -34.99 18.81 0.38
C CYS A 26 -34.93 18.92 1.92
N THR A 27 -35.18 17.82 2.62
CA THR A 27 -35.20 17.80 4.10
C THR A 27 -33.88 17.36 4.75
N TYR A 28 -32.90 16.93 3.94
CA TYR A 28 -31.62 16.39 4.39
C TYR A 28 -30.57 17.50 4.56
N LYS A 29 -30.07 17.68 5.78
CA LYS A 29 -29.06 18.72 6.11
C LYS A 29 -27.72 18.54 5.41
N ASP A 30 -27.40 17.31 5.01
CA ASP A 30 -26.15 16.97 4.35
C ASP A 30 -26.22 17.18 2.82
N ALA A 31 -27.39 17.59 2.30
CA ALA A 31 -27.56 17.95 0.90
C ALA A 31 -27.22 19.42 0.64
N ILE A 32 -26.60 19.68 -0.51
CA ILE A 32 -26.20 21.01 -1.00
C ILE A 32 -27.41 21.95 -1.12
N ASN A 33 -28.58 21.43 -1.44
CA ASN A 33 -29.83 22.17 -1.62
C ASN A 33 -30.83 21.99 -0.47
N TYR A 34 -30.35 21.74 0.75
CA TYR A 34 -31.19 21.65 1.95
C TYR A 34 -32.14 22.86 2.12
N ASP A 35 -33.44 22.63 2.25
CA ASP A 35 -34.44 23.66 2.59
C ASP A 35 -34.90 23.47 4.04
N SER A 36 -34.43 24.36 4.93
CA SER A 36 -34.80 24.34 6.35
C SER A 36 -36.29 24.60 6.64
N LYS A 37 -37.05 25.07 5.65
CA LYS A 37 -38.50 25.29 5.73
C LYS A 37 -39.31 24.14 5.11
N ALA A 38 -38.65 23.15 4.49
CA ALA A 38 -39.34 21.99 3.96
C ALA A 38 -39.77 21.05 5.10
N GLU A 39 -41.04 20.66 5.09
CA GLU A 39 -41.62 19.68 6.02
C GLU A 39 -41.80 18.30 5.39
N VAL A 40 -41.72 18.23 4.05
CA VAL A 40 -41.88 17.01 3.26
C VAL A 40 -40.78 16.98 2.20
N ASP A 41 -40.03 15.87 2.16
CA ASP A 41 -39.02 15.66 1.13
C ASP A 41 -39.66 15.52 -0.25
N ASP A 42 -39.16 16.26 -1.24
CA ASP A 42 -39.64 16.20 -2.62
C ASP A 42 -38.76 15.34 -3.54
N GLY A 43 -37.74 14.68 -2.98
CA GLY A 43 -36.78 13.87 -3.74
C GLY A 43 -35.79 14.68 -4.56
N SER A 44 -35.71 16.00 -4.40
CA SER A 44 -34.78 16.86 -5.16
C SER A 44 -33.38 17.00 -4.56
N CYS A 45 -33.08 16.32 -3.44
CA CYS A 45 -31.81 16.49 -2.73
C CYS A 45 -30.57 16.18 -3.59
N ILE A 46 -29.58 17.07 -3.52
CA ILE A 46 -28.28 16.96 -4.17
C ILE A 46 -27.25 16.73 -3.07
N PHE A 47 -26.68 15.53 -3.00
CA PHE A 47 -25.61 15.23 -2.06
C PHE A 47 -24.26 15.56 -2.71
N PRO A 48 -23.26 16.01 -1.93
CA PRO A 48 -21.90 16.05 -2.44
C PRO A 48 -21.53 14.65 -2.93
N GLU A 49 -20.89 14.57 -4.10
CA GLU A 49 -20.21 13.34 -4.49
C GLU A 49 -19.23 13.01 -3.36
N PRO A 50 -19.09 11.73 -2.97
CA PRO A 50 -18.04 11.36 -2.04
C PRO A 50 -16.75 11.91 -2.63
N ASP A 51 -16.13 12.89 -1.95
CA ASP A 51 -14.84 13.44 -2.34
C ASP A 51 -13.95 12.25 -2.69
N ASP A 52 -13.32 12.28 -3.86
CA ASP A 52 -12.40 11.24 -4.34
C ASP A 52 -11.40 10.95 -3.22
N GLU A 53 -11.71 9.96 -2.38
CA GLU A 53 -10.80 9.49 -1.35
C GLU A 53 -9.58 9.03 -2.15
N PRO A 54 -8.40 9.66 -1.94
CA PRO A 54 -7.27 9.42 -2.80
C PRO A 54 -7.03 7.91 -2.83
N GLU A 55 -7.11 7.34 -4.03
CA GLU A 55 -6.93 5.91 -4.26
C GLU A 55 -5.67 5.49 -3.47
N PRO A 56 -5.75 4.47 -2.60
CA PRO A 56 -4.70 4.20 -1.64
C PRO A 56 -3.36 4.06 -2.39
N GLU A 57 -2.39 4.91 -2.05
CA GLU A 57 -1.09 4.93 -2.72
C GLU A 57 -0.54 3.50 -2.81
N ALA A 58 -0.36 3.02 -4.04
CA ALA A 58 0.14 1.69 -4.30
C ALA A 58 1.44 1.45 -3.50
N ASP A 59 1.50 0.33 -2.78
CA ASP A 59 2.65 0.00 -1.97
C ASP A 59 3.82 -0.33 -2.91
N VAL A 60 4.84 0.54 -2.94
CA VAL A 60 6.02 0.40 -3.81
C VAL A 60 6.69 -0.97 -3.69
N ARG A 61 6.53 -1.65 -2.54
CA ARG A 61 7.02 -3.00 -2.30
C ARG A 61 6.42 -4.03 -3.25
N ASP A 62 5.18 -3.86 -3.71
CA ASP A 62 4.53 -4.79 -4.65
C ASP A 62 5.34 -4.97 -5.94
N LEU A 63 5.91 -3.87 -6.43
CA LEU A 63 6.75 -3.88 -7.62
C LEU A 63 8.05 -4.66 -7.39
N LEU A 64 8.58 -4.62 -6.16
CA LEU A 64 9.87 -5.21 -5.79
C LEU A 64 9.76 -6.67 -5.36
N THR A 65 8.64 -7.09 -4.76
CA THR A 65 8.44 -8.47 -4.29
C THR A 65 8.28 -9.47 -5.42
N GLY A 66 8.79 -10.68 -5.23
CA GLY A 66 8.73 -11.75 -6.21
C GLY A 66 9.99 -12.60 -6.20
N GLN A 67 10.13 -13.44 -7.22
CA GLN A 67 11.27 -14.32 -7.37
C GLN A 67 12.27 -13.74 -8.35
N TYR A 68 13.55 -13.76 -7.97
CA TYR A 68 14.67 -13.31 -8.78
C TYR A 68 15.63 -14.47 -9.01
N THR A 69 16.13 -14.58 -10.23
CA THR A 69 17.28 -15.44 -10.54
C THR A 69 18.54 -14.61 -10.46
N CYS A 70 19.39 -14.91 -9.49
CA CYS A 70 20.61 -14.18 -9.17
C CYS A 70 21.87 -14.97 -9.54
N ILE A 71 22.93 -14.23 -9.87
CA ILE A 71 24.29 -14.75 -10.06
C ILE A 71 25.22 -13.86 -9.24
N ASP A 72 26.12 -14.48 -8.49
CA ASP A 72 27.10 -13.76 -7.69
C ASP A 72 28.51 -13.88 -8.23
N SER A 73 29.33 -12.91 -7.85
CA SER A 73 30.77 -12.95 -7.96
C SER A 73 31.40 -12.70 -6.60
N ALA A 74 32.33 -13.56 -6.21
CA ALA A 74 33.12 -13.43 -4.99
C ALA A 74 34.54 -13.01 -5.36
N TYR A 75 35.06 -11.97 -4.70
CA TYR A 75 36.47 -11.63 -4.79
C TYR A 75 37.26 -12.42 -3.76
N ARG A 76 38.19 -13.27 -4.23
CA ARG A 76 39.09 -14.01 -3.36
C ARG A 76 40.44 -13.31 -3.28
N ALA A 77 40.78 -12.83 -2.09
CA ALA A 77 42.10 -12.29 -1.81
C ALA A 77 43.10 -13.44 -1.53
N GLY A 78 44.32 -13.32 -2.03
CA GLY A 78 45.37 -14.31 -1.88
C GLY A 78 46.66 -13.86 -2.57
N TYR A 79 47.65 -14.76 -2.65
CA TYR A 79 48.89 -14.50 -3.42
C TYR A 79 48.58 -14.25 -4.91
N GLU A 80 47.56 -14.94 -5.43
CA GLU A 80 46.95 -14.69 -6.74
C GLU A 80 45.47 -14.36 -6.57
N PRO A 81 45.07 -13.08 -6.55
CA PRO A 81 43.68 -12.69 -6.38
C PRO A 81 42.87 -12.98 -7.64
N TYR A 82 41.65 -13.50 -7.48
CA TYR A 82 40.76 -13.77 -8.61
C TYR A 82 39.29 -13.58 -8.24
N TRP A 83 38.47 -13.43 -9.28
CA TRP A 83 37.01 -13.40 -9.21
C TRP A 83 36.47 -14.80 -9.50
N GLU A 84 35.60 -15.28 -8.61
CA GLU A 84 34.87 -16.52 -8.81
C GLU A 84 33.41 -16.20 -9.10
N ILE A 85 32.88 -16.73 -10.20
CA ILE A 85 31.44 -16.68 -10.50
C ILE A 85 30.78 -17.83 -9.75
N LEU A 86 29.84 -17.51 -8.87
CA LEU A 86 29.01 -18.49 -8.20
C LEU A 86 27.80 -18.81 -9.07
N GLY A 87 27.36 -20.07 -9.04
CA GLY A 87 26.26 -20.57 -9.87
C GLY A 87 24.95 -19.80 -9.63
N PRO A 88 24.00 -19.87 -10.58
CA PRO A 88 22.74 -19.18 -10.45
C PRO A 88 21.93 -19.76 -9.28
N TYR A 89 21.24 -18.91 -8.56
CA TYR A 89 20.34 -19.31 -7.49
C TYR A 89 19.12 -18.40 -7.42
N THR A 90 18.12 -18.88 -6.70
CA THR A 90 16.84 -18.20 -6.56
C THR A 90 16.82 -17.37 -5.30
N VAL A 91 16.48 -16.10 -5.45
CA VAL A 91 16.19 -15.18 -4.35
C VAL A 91 14.69 -14.90 -4.34
N ASN A 92 14.03 -15.11 -3.20
CA ASN A 92 12.63 -14.75 -3.02
C ASN A 92 12.52 -13.50 -2.16
N ILE A 93 11.82 -12.48 -2.65
CA ILE A 93 11.61 -11.22 -1.95
C ILE A 93 10.14 -11.11 -1.56
N THR A 94 9.88 -10.96 -0.27
CA THR A 94 8.53 -10.84 0.30
C THR A 94 8.38 -9.55 1.07
N LYS A 95 7.13 -9.10 1.25
CA LYS A 95 6.85 -7.91 2.06
C LYS A 95 7.24 -8.16 3.52
N GLY A 96 7.85 -7.15 4.14
CA GLY A 96 7.98 -7.09 5.58
C GLY A 96 6.66 -6.73 6.27
N ASN A 97 6.73 -6.50 7.58
CA ASN A 97 5.61 -6.06 8.40
C ASN A 97 5.08 -4.66 8.00
N THR A 98 4.24 -4.06 8.86
CA THR A 98 3.42 -2.85 8.65
C THR A 98 4.15 -1.54 8.30
N ILE A 99 5.48 -1.56 8.15
CA ILE A 99 6.27 -0.39 7.72
C ILE A 99 6.55 -0.55 6.22
N LYS A 100 6.15 0.44 5.40
CA LYS A 100 6.33 0.46 3.93
C LYS A 100 7.80 0.32 3.48
N ASP A 101 8.75 0.45 4.42
CA ASP A 101 10.18 0.43 4.14
C ASP A 101 10.85 -0.92 4.42
N THR A 102 10.11 -2.00 4.72
CA THR A 102 10.72 -3.30 5.05
C THR A 102 10.33 -4.39 4.05
N LEU A 103 11.34 -5.13 3.57
CA LEU A 103 11.20 -6.38 2.81
C LEU A 103 12.00 -7.50 3.50
N TYR A 104 11.64 -8.75 3.20
CA TYR A 104 12.46 -9.92 3.51
C TYR A 104 13.00 -10.53 2.23
N ILE A 105 14.27 -10.93 2.27
CA ILE A 105 14.97 -11.63 1.21
C ILE A 105 15.31 -13.04 1.72
N ASN A 106 14.96 -14.06 0.96
CA ASN A 106 15.28 -15.47 1.21
C ASN A 106 16.19 -16.00 0.09
N GLY A 107 17.18 -16.84 0.43
CA GLY A 107 18.07 -17.48 -0.55
C GLY A 107 19.31 -16.67 -0.89
N PHE A 108 19.57 -15.58 -0.16
CA PHE A 108 20.64 -14.63 -0.45
C PHE A 108 22.01 -15.28 -0.38
N ALA A 109 22.88 -15.05 -1.37
CA ALA A 109 24.22 -15.64 -1.45
C ALA A 109 24.23 -17.18 -1.34
N SER A 110 23.16 -17.84 -1.81
CA SER A 110 22.90 -19.27 -1.64
C SER A 110 22.68 -19.74 -0.19
N PHE A 111 22.59 -18.83 0.79
CA PHE A 111 22.23 -19.15 2.16
C PHE A 111 20.70 -19.25 2.30
N THR A 112 20.25 -20.16 3.15
CA THR A 112 18.81 -20.43 3.37
C THR A 112 18.17 -19.49 4.40
N GLU A 113 18.95 -18.59 4.99
CA GLU A 113 18.49 -17.67 6.04
C GLU A 113 17.64 -16.53 5.46
N ASN A 114 16.51 -16.23 6.11
CA ASN A 114 15.70 -15.06 5.81
C ASN A 114 16.40 -13.79 6.33
N ARG A 115 16.48 -12.76 5.50
CA ARG A 115 17.12 -11.49 5.83
C ARG A 115 16.17 -10.34 5.62
N MET A 116 15.97 -9.57 6.67
CA MET A 116 15.30 -8.28 6.56
C MET A 116 16.20 -7.31 5.78
N ILE A 117 15.60 -6.53 4.90
CA ILE A 117 16.22 -5.35 4.29
C ILE A 117 15.35 -4.12 4.54
N ILE A 118 16.01 -2.97 4.66
CA ILE A 118 15.38 -1.68 4.88
C ILE A 118 15.48 -0.89 3.59
N LEU A 119 14.35 -0.48 3.03
CA LEU A 119 14.23 0.30 1.82
C LEU A 119 14.42 1.79 2.10
N SER A 120 15.02 2.46 1.13
CA SER A 120 15.00 3.90 0.95
C SER A 120 14.80 4.13 -0.53
N ASP A 121 13.54 4.30 -0.94
CA ASP A 121 13.08 4.24 -2.33
C ASP A 121 13.49 2.92 -3.03
N LYS A 122 14.36 3.02 -4.03
CA LYS A 122 14.91 1.90 -4.80
C LYS A 122 16.18 1.32 -4.19
N LEU A 123 16.75 1.97 -3.17
CA LEU A 123 17.92 1.49 -2.46
C LEU A 123 17.49 0.61 -1.30
N PHE A 124 18.32 -0.36 -0.94
CA PHE A 124 18.11 -1.14 0.27
C PHE A 124 19.39 -1.33 1.07
N ASN A 125 19.23 -1.44 2.38
CA ASN A 125 20.28 -1.79 3.33
C ASN A 125 19.98 -3.17 3.93
N VAL A 126 21.01 -4.01 4.01
CA VAL A 126 21.00 -5.22 4.83
C VAL A 126 21.65 -4.89 6.17
N PRO A 127 20.88 -4.76 7.26
CA PRO A 127 21.41 -4.36 8.55
C PRO A 127 22.37 -5.43 9.09
N ASN A 128 23.32 -4.97 9.91
CA ASN A 128 24.22 -5.86 10.61
C ASN A 128 23.47 -6.64 11.68
N VAL A 129 23.48 -7.97 11.59
CA VAL A 129 22.86 -8.86 12.57
C VAL A 129 23.96 -9.74 13.17
N GLU A 130 24.16 -9.59 14.49
CA GLU A 130 25.13 -10.39 15.23
C GLU A 130 24.85 -11.89 15.06
N ASN A 131 25.92 -12.70 15.06
CA ASN A 131 25.87 -14.16 14.99
C ASN A 131 25.27 -14.77 13.70
N THR A 132 25.27 -14.03 12.58
CA THR A 132 24.84 -14.55 11.27
C THR A 132 26.01 -14.71 10.30
N ASN A 133 25.85 -15.60 9.32
CA ASN A 133 26.88 -15.88 8.31
C ASN A 133 27.12 -14.70 7.34
N ILE A 134 26.15 -13.78 7.23
CA ILE A 134 26.21 -12.58 6.39
C ILE A 134 26.10 -11.35 7.28
N PHE A 135 27.08 -10.45 7.29
CA PHE A 135 27.07 -9.29 8.18
C PHE A 135 26.05 -8.27 7.71
N SER A 136 26.33 -7.63 6.59
CA SER A 136 25.60 -6.45 6.16
C SER A 136 25.92 -6.15 4.70
N GLY A 137 25.21 -5.17 4.16
CA GLY A 137 25.47 -4.71 2.81
C GLY A 137 24.39 -3.77 2.35
N ASN A 138 24.40 -3.52 1.05
CA ASN A 138 23.44 -2.64 0.42
C ASN A 138 23.23 -3.07 -1.03
N GLY A 139 22.14 -2.60 -1.59
CA GLY A 139 21.82 -2.85 -2.98
C GLY A 139 20.76 -1.91 -3.50
N SER A 140 20.30 -2.18 -4.69
CA SER A 140 19.29 -1.39 -5.38
C SER A 140 18.40 -2.25 -6.27
N PHE A 141 17.21 -1.75 -6.50
CA PHE A 141 16.27 -2.25 -7.49
C PHE A 141 16.19 -1.29 -8.67
N GLU A 142 16.24 -1.82 -9.89
CA GLU A 142 16.01 -1.05 -11.11
C GLU A 142 15.08 -1.83 -12.04
N GLY A 143 13.81 -1.46 -12.07
CA GLY A 143 12.78 -2.22 -12.77
C GLY A 143 12.68 -3.63 -12.22
N ASN A 144 12.94 -4.63 -13.07
CA ASN A 144 12.97 -6.04 -12.68
C ASN A 144 14.34 -6.51 -12.22
N ASN A 145 15.35 -5.64 -12.15
CA ASN A 145 16.70 -6.03 -11.76
C ASN A 145 16.97 -5.71 -10.29
N ILE A 146 17.77 -6.57 -9.66
CA ILE A 146 18.34 -6.36 -8.34
C ILE A 146 19.86 -6.41 -8.45
N GLU A 147 20.55 -5.51 -7.78
CA GLU A 147 22.01 -5.55 -7.61
C GLU A 147 22.37 -5.30 -6.14
N TYR A 148 23.45 -5.92 -5.66
CA TYR A 148 23.88 -5.76 -4.28
C TYR A 148 25.35 -6.09 -4.05
N LYS A 149 25.85 -5.54 -2.94
CA LYS A 149 27.17 -5.81 -2.39
C LYS A 149 27.04 -6.17 -0.91
N LEU A 150 27.57 -7.33 -0.54
CA LEU A 150 27.47 -7.87 0.81
C LEU A 150 28.83 -8.18 1.40
N ARG A 151 28.89 -8.12 2.72
CA ARG A 151 29.98 -8.67 3.51
C ARG A 151 29.55 -9.99 4.15
N VAL A 152 30.21 -11.07 3.78
CA VAL A 152 29.97 -12.43 4.31
C VAL A 152 31.08 -12.78 5.31
N ASN A 153 30.76 -13.39 6.46
CA ASN A 153 31.74 -13.66 7.51
C ASN A 153 32.06 -15.14 7.76
N GLN A 154 31.35 -16.10 7.19
CA GLN A 154 31.74 -17.51 7.20
C GLN A 154 31.23 -18.24 5.93
N GLY A 155 32.03 -19.16 5.38
CA GLY A 155 31.62 -19.98 4.24
C GLY A 155 32.73 -20.55 3.32
N MET A 156 34.01 -20.19 3.52
CA MET A 156 35.12 -20.89 2.86
C MET A 156 35.93 -21.71 3.84
N PRO A 157 36.54 -22.83 3.41
CA PRO A 157 37.35 -23.72 4.25
C PRO A 157 38.48 -23.03 5.06
N SER A 158 38.84 -21.80 4.69
CA SER A 158 39.92 -20.99 5.27
C SER A 158 39.47 -19.87 6.24
N GLY A 159 38.17 -19.72 6.54
CA GLY A 159 37.71 -18.91 7.68
C GLY A 159 37.84 -17.38 7.57
N GLY A 160 37.80 -16.79 6.36
CA GLY A 160 37.89 -15.34 6.16
C GLY A 160 36.58 -14.66 5.74
N SER A 161 36.42 -13.37 6.08
CA SER A 161 35.36 -12.52 5.53
C SER A 161 35.66 -12.12 4.08
N TYR A 162 34.64 -12.06 3.22
CA TYR A 162 34.80 -11.60 1.84
C TYR A 162 33.64 -10.71 1.39
N ASN A 163 33.85 -10.00 0.28
CA ASN A 163 32.82 -9.21 -0.38
C ASN A 163 32.19 -10.04 -1.49
N LEU A 164 30.86 -10.06 -1.50
CA LEU A 164 30.05 -10.69 -2.52
C LEU A 164 29.32 -9.62 -3.33
N TYR A 165 29.30 -9.77 -4.64
CA TYR A 165 28.64 -8.86 -5.56
C TYR A 165 27.65 -9.67 -6.37
N GLY A 166 26.37 -9.42 -6.16
CA GLY A 166 25.30 -10.17 -6.80
C GLY A 166 24.43 -9.29 -7.66
N ARG A 167 23.89 -9.89 -8.71
CA ARG A 167 22.89 -9.29 -9.58
C ARG A 167 21.87 -10.33 -9.99
N GLY A 168 20.63 -9.91 -10.22
CA GLY A 168 19.58 -10.81 -10.66
C GLY A 168 18.44 -10.10 -11.36
N THR A 169 17.58 -10.90 -11.97
CA THR A 169 16.40 -10.42 -12.69
C THR A 169 15.16 -11.16 -12.20
N LYS A 170 14.07 -10.44 -12.03
CA LYS A 170 12.76 -10.95 -11.62
C LYS A 170 12.16 -11.83 -12.72
N ASN A 171 11.69 -13.01 -12.33
CA ASN A 171 11.01 -13.97 -13.22
C ASN A 171 9.58 -13.55 -13.53
#